data_AF-A0A2P5C406-F1
#
_entry.id   AF-A0A2P5C406-F1
#
_cell.length_a   1.000
_cell.length_b   1.000
_cell.length_c   1.000
_cell.angle_alpha   90.00
_cell.angle_beta   90.00
_cell.angle_gamma   90.00
#
_symmetry.space_group_name_H-M   'P 1'
#
loop_
_entity.id
_entity.type
_entity.pdbx_description
1 polymer ?
#
loop_
_entity_poly.entity_id
_entity_poly.type
_entity_poly.pdbx_seq_one_letter_code
_entity_poly.pdbx_strand_id
1 'polypeptide(L)'
;MLTLLLATICGLGGTKAMTDNLAQIGTSFGYPLKEITDFVSLTSIWSYLGQITAGTLSEILITKYKIPRTLLLTLNILLSSVSHILIAFNVPSGLYVASVITGFCSGPFWSLIFTIISELFGLKHYSTLYHFGTVASPIGLYFLNVKVTGYYYDKEAKKQMAASGAVLKPGEALNCLGGECFRLSFIVITVVVSFGTVVSRVLIV
;
A
#
# COMPACT_ATOMS: atom_id res chain seq x y z
N MET A 1 9.15 -17.11 -9.54
CA MET A 1 8.23 -16.94 -8.40
C MET A 1 8.76 -15.96 -7.37
N LEU A 2 10.00 -16.12 -6.88
CA LEU A 2 10.59 -15.23 -5.87
C LEU A 2 10.56 -13.75 -6.23
N THR A 3 10.88 -13.40 -7.48
CA THR A 3 10.81 -12.00 -7.97
C THR A 3 9.40 -11.42 -7.88
N LEU A 4 8.37 -12.20 -8.25
CA LEU A 4 6.97 -11.79 -8.14
C LEU A 4 6.55 -11.62 -6.68
N LEU A 5 6.97 -12.54 -5.81
CA LEU A 5 6.72 -12.45 -4.37
C LEU A 5 7.36 -11.18 -3.79
N LEU A 6 8.63 -10.91 -4.09
CA LEU A 6 9.35 -9.75 -3.57
C LEU A 6 8.73 -8.44 -4.05
N ALA A 7 8.42 -8.32 -5.34
CA ALA A 7 7.73 -7.15 -5.88
C ALA A 7 6.36 -6.94 -5.22
N THR A 8 5.61 -8.03 -5.00
CA THR A 8 4.30 -7.99 -4.35
C THR A 8 4.41 -7.56 -2.89
N ILE A 9 5.37 -8.10 -2.12
CA ILE A 9 5.61 -7.71 -0.72
C ILE A 9 5.84 -6.19 -0.64
N CYS A 10 6.68 -5.65 -1.54
CA CYS A 10 7.01 -4.23 -1.55
C CYS A 10 5.79 -3.36 -1.88
N GLY A 11 5.08 -3.67 -2.97
CA GLY A 11 3.93 -2.90 -3.42
C GLY A 11 2.71 -3.05 -2.52
N LEU A 12 2.25 -4.28 -2.31
CA LEU A 12 1.05 -4.58 -1.53
C LEU A 12 1.24 -4.22 -0.07
N GLY A 13 2.43 -4.45 0.49
CA GLY A 13 2.74 -4.09 1.87
C GLY A 13 2.62 -2.58 2.13
N GLY A 14 3.11 -1.74 1.22
CA GLY A 14 3.00 -0.28 1.35
C GLY A 14 1.56 0.20 1.25
N THR A 15 0.80 -0.35 0.30
CA THR A 15 -0.64 -0.09 0.18
C THR A 15 -1.40 -0.50 1.45
N LYS A 16 -1.10 -1.68 2.00
CA LYS A 16 -1.72 -2.18 3.25
C LYS A 16 -1.36 -1.33 4.46
N ALA A 17 -0.12 -0.88 4.58
CA ALA A 17 0.29 0.03 5.65
C ALA A 17 -0.51 1.35 5.60
N MET A 18 -0.82 1.87 4.41
CA MET A 18 -1.67 3.06 4.27
C MET A 18 -3.12 2.79 4.65
N THR A 19 -3.74 1.73 4.11
CA THR A 19 -5.14 1.42 4.36
C THR A 19 -5.43 1.12 5.83
N ASP A 20 -4.56 0.35 6.49
CA ASP A 20 -4.76 -0.06 7.88
C ASP A 20 -4.58 1.10 8.87
N ASN A 21 -3.77 2.09 8.52
CA ASN A 21 -3.52 3.28 9.35
C ASN A 21 -4.30 4.51 8.89
N LEU A 22 -5.21 4.40 7.90
CA LEU A 22 -5.86 5.55 7.29
C LEU A 22 -6.56 6.46 8.32
N ALA A 23 -7.26 5.86 9.27
CA ALA A 23 -7.95 6.61 10.32
C ALA A 23 -6.98 7.34 11.26
N GLN A 24 -5.85 6.69 11.58
CA GLN A 24 -4.81 7.26 12.44
C GLN A 24 -4.07 8.38 11.72
N ILE A 25 -3.73 8.20 10.44
CA ILE A 25 -3.14 9.24 9.57
C ILE A 25 -4.05 10.45 9.51
N GLY A 26 -5.34 10.25 9.22
CA GLY A 26 -6.32 11.34 9.16
C GLY A 26 -6.44 12.10 10.48
N THR A 27 -6.47 11.38 11.59
CA THR A 27 -6.54 11.99 12.93
C THR A 27 -5.27 12.79 13.24
N SER A 28 -4.08 12.24 12.94
CA SER A 28 -2.81 12.95 13.12
C SER A 28 -2.71 14.19 12.25
N PHE A 29 -3.27 14.19 11.04
CA PHE A 29 -3.28 15.34 10.13
C PHE A 29 -4.35 16.38 10.49
N GLY A 30 -5.21 16.10 11.48
CA GLY A 30 -6.23 17.03 11.97
C GLY A 30 -7.54 17.00 11.17
N TYR A 31 -7.79 15.96 10.36
CA TYR A 31 -9.06 15.80 9.66
C TYR A 31 -10.20 15.45 10.62
N PRO A 32 -11.43 15.95 10.39
CA PRO A 32 -12.58 15.56 11.18
C PRO A 32 -12.96 14.09 10.91
N LEU A 33 -13.48 13.40 11.92
CA LEU A 33 -13.84 11.97 11.85
C LEU A 33 -14.78 11.63 10.69
N LYS A 34 -15.67 12.56 10.33
CA LYS A 34 -16.58 12.40 9.18
C LYS A 34 -15.82 12.28 7.87
N GLU A 35 -14.87 13.18 7.60
CA GLU A 35 -14.04 13.14 6.39
C GLU A 35 -13.17 11.88 6.34
N ILE A 36 -12.63 11.46 7.48
CA ILE A 36 -11.86 10.21 7.59
C ILE A 36 -12.73 9.00 7.20
N THR A 37 -13.97 8.96 7.65
CA THR A 37 -14.92 7.89 7.30
C THR A 37 -15.25 7.91 5.80
N ASP A 38 -15.38 9.10 5.22
CA ASP A 38 -15.56 9.26 3.78
C ASP A 38 -14.34 8.76 2.99
N PHE A 39 -13.12 9.01 3.47
CA PHE A 39 -11.88 8.50 2.86
C PHE A 39 -11.76 6.97 2.90
N VAL A 40 -12.17 6.33 4.00
CA VAL A 40 -12.23 4.86 4.10
C VAL A 40 -13.22 4.28 3.08
N SER A 41 -14.38 4.93 2.95
CA SER A 41 -15.41 4.54 1.98
C SER A 41 -14.91 4.71 0.53
N LEU A 42 -14.24 5.83 0.23
CA LEU A 42 -13.60 6.09 -1.06
C LEU A 42 -12.54 5.03 -1.39
N THR A 43 -11.70 4.65 -0.43
CA THR A 43 -10.68 3.61 -0.62
C THR A 43 -11.32 2.29 -1.07
N SER A 44 -12.47 1.92 -0.49
CA SER A 44 -13.21 0.70 -0.84
C SER A 44 -13.82 0.77 -2.24
N ILE A 45 -14.46 1.90 -2.60
CA ILE A 45 -15.03 2.13 -3.93
C ILE A 45 -13.93 2.04 -5.00
N TRP A 46 -12.83 2.75 -4.78
CA TRP A 46 -11.72 2.76 -5.72
C TRP A 46 -10.98 1.42 -5.80
N SER A 47 -10.94 0.64 -4.71
CA SER A 47 -10.44 -0.74 -4.76
C SER A 47 -11.27 -1.63 -5.66
N TYR A 48 -12.60 -1.55 -5.59
CA TYR A 48 -13.47 -2.28 -6.50
C TYR A 48 -13.27 -1.85 -7.96
N LEU A 49 -13.23 -0.54 -8.22
CA LEU A 49 -12.98 -0.01 -9.56
C LEU A 49 -11.63 -0.44 -10.11
N GLY A 50 -10.56 -0.33 -9.32
CA GLY A 50 -9.22 -0.76 -9.70
C GLY A 50 -9.17 -2.26 -10.03
N GLN A 51 -9.85 -3.10 -9.25
CA GLN A 51 -9.93 -4.53 -9.50
C GLN A 51 -10.59 -4.85 -10.87
N ILE A 52 -11.71 -4.19 -11.19
CA ILE A 52 -12.40 -4.34 -12.48
C ILE A 52 -11.54 -3.82 -13.62
N THR A 53 -10.96 -2.63 -13.46
CA THR A 53 -10.11 -2.02 -14.47
C THR A 53 -8.93 -2.93 -14.78
N ALA A 54 -8.20 -3.42 -13.77
CA ALA A 54 -7.09 -4.32 -14.00
C ALA A 54 -7.51 -5.63 -14.68
N GLY A 55 -8.63 -6.23 -14.27
CA GLY A 55 -9.16 -7.44 -14.91
C GLY A 55 -9.42 -7.23 -16.40
N THR A 56 -10.28 -6.26 -16.73
CA THR A 56 -10.72 -6.00 -18.11
C THR A 56 -9.61 -5.39 -18.99
N LEU A 57 -8.88 -4.41 -18.48
CA LEU A 57 -7.79 -3.76 -19.21
C LEU A 57 -6.65 -4.73 -19.49
N SER A 58 -6.33 -5.64 -18.55
CA SER A 58 -5.26 -6.62 -18.77
C SER A 58 -5.56 -7.57 -19.93
N GLU A 59 -6.81 -8.01 -20.10
CA GLU A 59 -7.24 -8.82 -21.23
C GLU A 59 -7.11 -8.05 -22.55
N ILE A 60 -7.60 -6.81 -22.59
CA ILE A 60 -7.53 -5.96 -23.80
C ILE A 60 -6.06 -5.74 -24.20
N LEU A 61 -5.19 -5.46 -23.22
CA LEU A 61 -3.78 -5.16 -23.47
C LEU A 61 -3.01 -6.38 -23.98
N ILE A 62 -3.23 -7.56 -23.44
CA ILE A 62 -2.55 -8.76 -23.94
C ILE A 62 -3.10 -9.23 -25.29
N THR A 63 -4.42 -9.17 -25.49
CA THR A 63 -5.05 -9.67 -26.72
C THR A 63 -4.79 -8.77 -27.91
N LYS A 64 -4.97 -7.44 -27.74
CA LYS A 64 -4.87 -6.45 -28.82
C LYS A 64 -3.47 -5.88 -29.00
N TYR A 65 -2.75 -5.65 -27.91
CA TYR A 65 -1.47 -4.92 -27.95
C TYR A 65 -0.26 -5.78 -27.56
N LYS A 66 -0.45 -7.06 -27.21
CA LYS A 66 0.61 -8.00 -26.77
C LYS A 66 1.44 -7.46 -25.60
N ILE A 67 0.84 -6.61 -24.76
CA ILE A 67 1.49 -6.05 -23.58
C ILE A 67 1.38 -7.06 -22.43
N PRO A 68 2.49 -7.43 -21.76
CA PRO A 68 2.47 -8.39 -20.67
C PRO A 68 1.82 -7.81 -19.41
N ARG A 69 1.07 -8.62 -18.66
CA ARG A 69 0.43 -8.19 -17.40
C ARG A 69 1.42 -7.82 -16.31
N THR A 70 2.66 -8.29 -16.40
CA THR A 70 3.76 -7.89 -15.50
C THR A 70 4.14 -6.42 -15.65
N LEU A 71 3.91 -5.82 -16.83
CA LEU A 71 4.02 -4.37 -17.01
C LEU A 71 2.93 -3.63 -16.22
N LEU A 72 1.68 -4.12 -16.26
CA LEU A 72 0.59 -3.53 -15.47
C LEU A 72 0.86 -3.60 -13.98
N LEU A 73 1.42 -4.73 -13.49
CA LEU A 73 1.85 -4.83 -12.10
C LEU A 73 2.92 -3.79 -11.76
N THR A 74 3.91 -3.59 -12.63
CA THR A 74 4.97 -2.60 -12.44
C THR A 74 4.40 -1.17 -12.40
N LEU A 75 3.48 -0.84 -13.31
CA LEU A 75 2.79 0.46 -13.33
C LEU A 75 1.92 0.66 -12.09
N ASN A 76 1.25 -0.40 -11.60
CA ASN A 76 0.45 -0.34 -10.39
C ASN A 76 1.29 -0.07 -9.14
N ILE A 77 2.45 -0.74 -9.00
CA ILE A 77 3.39 -0.49 -7.90
C ILE A 77 3.97 0.92 -7.99
N LEU A 78 4.31 1.38 -9.21
CA LEU A 78 4.80 2.75 -9.39
C LEU A 78 3.74 3.79 -9.02
N LEU A 79 2.49 3.57 -9.43
CA LEU A 79 1.38 4.48 -9.12
C LEU A 79 1.11 4.56 -7.61
N SER A 80 1.22 3.45 -6.87
CA SER A 80 1.02 3.47 -5.42
C SER A 80 2.08 4.30 -4.68
N SER A 81 3.29 4.44 -5.22
CA SER A 81 4.32 5.30 -4.62
C SER A 81 3.89 6.78 -4.52
N VAL A 82 3.03 7.24 -5.43
CA VAL A 82 2.50 8.61 -5.42
C VAL A 82 1.67 8.86 -4.16
N SER A 83 0.81 7.91 -3.77
CA SER A 83 0.02 8.07 -2.55
C SER A 83 0.91 8.10 -1.31
N HIS A 84 1.97 7.29 -1.27
CA HIS A 84 2.91 7.29 -0.15
C HIS A 84 3.65 8.62 -0.01
N ILE A 85 4.06 9.23 -1.13
CA ILE A 85 4.70 10.56 -1.14
C ILE A 85 3.73 11.63 -0.62
N LEU A 86 2.46 11.61 -1.05
CA LEU A 86 1.44 12.55 -0.58
C LEU A 86 1.26 12.49 0.94
N ILE A 87 1.27 11.28 1.53
CA ILE A 87 1.20 11.11 2.97
C ILE A 87 2.49 11.58 3.65
N ALA A 88 3.65 11.21 3.12
CA ALA A 88 4.95 11.55 3.71
C ALA A 88 5.14 13.06 3.90
N PHE A 89 4.66 13.87 2.95
CA PHE A 89 4.81 15.32 2.99
C PHE A 89 3.59 16.07 3.52
N ASN A 90 2.55 15.36 3.99
CA ASN A 90 1.31 15.95 4.51
C ASN A 90 0.78 17.09 3.60
N VAL A 91 0.67 16.80 2.30
CA VAL A 91 0.23 17.79 1.29
C VAL A 91 -1.22 18.22 1.60
N PRO A 92 -1.59 19.51 1.46
CA PRO A 92 -2.97 19.95 1.63
C PRO A 92 -3.93 19.17 0.73
N SER A 93 -5.01 18.63 1.29
CA SER A 93 -5.94 17.71 0.60
C SER A 93 -5.29 16.43 0.04
N GLY A 94 -4.04 16.16 0.42
CA GLY A 94 -3.26 15.01 -0.04
C GLY A 94 -3.84 13.69 0.43
N LEU A 95 -4.47 13.64 1.62
CA LEU A 95 -5.08 12.42 2.15
C LEU A 95 -6.26 11.93 1.30
N TYR A 96 -7.08 12.85 0.78
CA TYR A 96 -8.16 12.52 -0.16
C TYR A 96 -7.62 11.86 -1.43
N VAL A 97 -6.64 12.52 -2.08
CA VAL A 97 -6.01 12.02 -3.31
C VAL A 97 -5.29 10.69 -3.06
N ALA A 98 -4.57 10.58 -1.93
CA ALA A 98 -3.88 9.37 -1.53
C ALA A 98 -4.86 8.21 -1.28
N SER A 99 -6.05 8.46 -0.71
CA SER A 99 -7.07 7.44 -0.49
C SER A 99 -7.63 6.89 -1.81
N VAL A 100 -7.87 7.77 -2.78
CA VAL A 100 -8.29 7.39 -4.14
C VAL A 100 -7.22 6.55 -4.83
N ILE A 101 -5.97 7.01 -4.85
CA ILE A 101 -4.85 6.31 -5.51
C ILE A 101 -4.58 4.97 -4.82
N THR A 102 -4.47 4.94 -3.50
CA THR A 102 -4.23 3.69 -2.75
C THR A 102 -5.36 2.70 -2.96
N GLY A 103 -6.63 3.15 -2.90
CA GLY A 103 -7.79 2.32 -3.21
C GLY A 103 -7.66 1.70 -4.60
N PHE A 104 -7.47 2.54 -5.62
CA PHE A 104 -7.32 2.07 -7.00
C PHE A 104 -6.15 1.08 -7.17
N CYS A 105 -5.02 1.28 -6.49
CA CYS A 105 -3.88 0.38 -6.58
C CYS A 105 -4.06 -0.92 -5.77
N SER A 106 -4.94 -0.93 -4.76
CA SER A 106 -5.19 -2.09 -3.88
C SER A 106 -5.88 -3.24 -4.61
N GLY A 107 -6.93 -2.91 -5.38
CA GLY A 107 -7.73 -3.90 -6.10
C GLY A 107 -6.94 -4.75 -7.11
N PRO A 108 -6.12 -4.14 -7.99
CA PRO A 108 -5.34 -4.83 -9.00
C PRO A 108 -4.39 -5.91 -8.48
N PHE A 109 -3.86 -5.81 -7.27
CA PHE A 109 -2.84 -6.75 -6.78
C PHE A 109 -3.33 -8.19 -6.85
N TRP A 110 -4.51 -8.51 -6.32
CA TRP A 110 -4.99 -9.88 -6.30
C TRP A 110 -5.31 -10.40 -7.69
N SER A 111 -6.04 -9.61 -8.50
CA SER A 111 -6.35 -9.99 -9.89
C SER A 111 -5.08 -10.23 -10.71
N LEU A 112 -4.09 -9.35 -10.61
CA LEU A 112 -2.84 -9.47 -11.37
C LEU A 112 -1.97 -10.61 -10.88
N ILE A 113 -1.84 -10.83 -9.56
CA ILE A 113 -1.05 -11.95 -9.02
C ILE A 113 -1.58 -13.28 -9.53
N PHE A 114 -2.91 -13.47 -9.51
CA PHE A 114 -3.53 -14.73 -9.94
C PHE A 114 -3.26 -15.02 -11.41
N THR A 115 -3.49 -14.02 -12.26
CA THR A 115 -3.26 -14.19 -13.70
C THR A 115 -1.77 -14.30 -14.04
N ILE A 116 -0.89 -13.52 -13.42
CA ILE A 116 0.55 -13.59 -13.68
C ILE A 116 1.12 -14.95 -13.26
N ILE A 117 0.64 -15.55 -12.15
CA ILE A 117 1.11 -16.88 -11.73
C ILE A 117 0.74 -17.94 -12.76
N SER A 118 -0.50 -17.94 -13.25
CA SER A 118 -0.93 -18.92 -14.25
C SER A 118 -0.21 -18.75 -15.58
N GLU A 119 0.11 -17.52 -15.98
CA GLU A 119 0.81 -17.23 -17.24
C GLU A 119 2.30 -17.57 -17.19
N LEU A 120 3.01 -17.20 -16.11
CA LEU A 120 4.46 -17.39 -16.02
C LEU A 120 4.86 -18.81 -15.61
N PHE A 121 4.07 -19.46 -14.76
CA PHE A 121 4.44 -20.74 -14.16
C PHE A 121 3.53 -21.90 -14.59
N GLY A 122 2.49 -21.60 -15.36
CA GLY A 122 1.52 -22.59 -15.83
C GLY A 122 0.58 -23.10 -14.73
N LEU A 123 -0.32 -24.00 -15.13
CA LEU A 123 -1.40 -24.48 -14.25
C LEU A 123 -1.02 -25.70 -13.39
N LYS A 124 0.08 -26.39 -13.72
CA LYS A 124 0.46 -27.68 -13.09
C LYS A 124 0.60 -27.61 -11.57
N HIS A 125 1.15 -26.51 -11.05
CA HIS A 125 1.34 -26.27 -9.61
C HIS A 125 0.69 -24.95 -9.15
N TYR A 126 -0.37 -24.53 -9.85
CA TYR A 126 -0.99 -23.22 -9.65
C TYR A 126 -1.42 -23.01 -8.19
N SER A 127 -2.14 -23.94 -7.59
CA SER A 127 -2.63 -23.80 -6.22
C SER A 127 -1.52 -23.59 -5.20
N THR A 128 -0.39 -24.31 -5.35
CA THR A 128 0.77 -24.16 -4.47
C THR A 128 1.42 -22.78 -4.65
N LEU A 129 1.61 -22.34 -5.90
CA LEU A 129 2.22 -21.03 -6.20
C LEU A 129 1.32 -19.88 -5.78
N TYR A 130 0.00 -20.03 -5.93
CA TYR A 130 -1.01 -19.12 -5.45
C TYR A 130 -0.92 -18.93 -3.94
N HIS A 131 -0.95 -20.02 -3.17
CA HIS A 131 -0.84 -19.95 -1.71
C HIS A 131 0.50 -19.38 -1.27
N PHE A 132 1.58 -19.65 -2.01
CA PHE A 132 2.85 -19.01 -1.75
C PHE A 132 2.82 -17.50 -2.04
N GLY A 133 2.16 -17.08 -3.12
CA GLY A 133 1.96 -15.67 -3.47
C GLY A 133 1.15 -14.89 -2.43
N THR A 134 0.13 -15.50 -1.82
CA THR A 134 -0.70 -14.83 -0.80
C THR A 134 0.09 -14.52 0.48
N VAL A 135 1.17 -15.25 0.78
CA VAL A 135 2.10 -14.96 1.89
C VAL A 135 2.76 -13.59 1.76
N ALA A 136 2.80 -13.00 0.55
CA ALA A 136 3.29 -11.64 0.37
C ALA A 136 2.54 -10.61 1.24
N SER A 137 1.23 -10.79 1.42
CA SER A 137 0.40 -9.86 2.20
C SER A 137 0.78 -9.83 3.68
N PRO A 138 0.79 -10.95 4.44
CA PRO A 138 1.18 -10.92 5.85
C PRO A 138 2.64 -10.51 6.07
N ILE A 139 3.56 -10.89 5.16
CA ILE A 139 4.96 -10.44 5.25
C ILE A 139 5.05 -8.92 5.09
N GLY A 140 4.45 -8.38 4.01
CA GLY A 140 4.45 -6.94 3.76
C GLY A 140 3.80 -6.15 4.90
N LEU A 141 2.67 -6.66 5.42
CA LEU A 141 1.98 -6.07 6.56
C LEU A 141 2.86 -6.05 7.81
N TYR A 142 3.50 -7.16 8.16
CA TYR A 142 4.34 -7.23 9.34
C TYR A 142 5.51 -6.23 9.29
N PHE A 143 6.23 -6.19 8.17
CA PHE A 143 7.40 -5.31 8.06
C PHE A 143 7.01 -3.83 7.88
N LEU A 144 6.11 -3.52 6.96
CA LEU A 144 5.83 -2.12 6.62
C LEU A 144 4.78 -1.47 7.52
N ASN A 145 3.75 -2.22 7.94
CA ASN A 145 2.76 -1.69 8.87
C ASN A 145 3.31 -1.76 10.31
N VAL A 146 3.57 -2.96 10.84
CA VAL A 146 3.91 -3.10 12.27
C VAL A 146 5.31 -2.58 12.58
N LYS A 147 6.34 -3.05 11.86
CA LYS A 147 7.74 -2.73 12.21
C LYS A 147 8.22 -1.36 11.77
N VAL A 148 7.73 -0.84 10.64
CA VAL A 148 8.08 0.51 10.16
C VAL A 148 7.07 1.52 10.67
N THR A 149 5.80 1.40 10.28
CA THR A 149 4.80 2.43 10.55
C THR A 149 4.53 2.58 12.05
N GLY A 150 4.23 1.47 12.74
CA GLY A 150 3.98 1.48 14.18
C GLY A 150 5.18 1.96 15.01
N TYR A 151 6.39 1.48 14.69
CA TYR A 151 7.60 1.88 15.43
C TYR A 151 7.89 3.38 15.34
N TYR A 152 7.88 3.95 14.14
CA TYR A 152 8.18 5.37 13.96
C TYR A 152 7.06 6.28 14.50
N TYR A 153 5.80 5.86 14.37
CA TYR A 153 4.68 6.55 14.99
C TYR A 153 4.84 6.59 16.51
N ASP A 154 5.07 5.45 17.16
CA ASP A 154 5.25 5.36 18.62
C ASP A 154 6.45 6.18 19.10
N LYS A 155 7.53 6.18 18.32
CA LYS A 155 8.73 6.95 18.63
C LYS A 155 8.45 8.45 18.63
N GLU A 156 7.77 8.96 17.60
CA GLU A 156 7.45 10.38 17.52
C GLU A 156 6.38 10.77 18.55
N ALA A 157 5.37 9.92 18.77
CA ALA A 157 4.34 10.15 19.78
C ALA A 157 4.95 10.27 21.19
N LYS A 158 5.86 9.37 21.58
CA LYS A 158 6.57 9.45 22.86
C LYS A 158 7.40 10.74 22.98
N LYS A 159 8.04 11.18 21.90
CA LYS A 159 8.78 12.43 21.85
C LYS A 159 7.87 13.65 22.04
N GLN A 160 6.69 13.66 21.41
CA GLN A 160 5.69 14.72 21.59
C GLN A 160 5.13 14.74 23.01
N MET A 161 4.84 13.58 23.60
CA MET A 161 4.39 13.47 25.01
C MET A 161 5.44 13.98 26.00
N ALA A 162 6.71 13.60 25.81
CA ALA A 162 7.79 14.07 26.66
C ALA A 162 7.97 15.60 26.56
N ALA A 163 7.79 16.17 25.38
CA ALA A 163 7.87 17.61 25.15
C ALA A 163 6.70 18.40 25.77
N SER A 164 5.49 17.81 25.80
CA SER A 164 4.30 18.44 26.39
C SER A 164 4.18 18.23 27.90
N GLY A 165 5.00 17.36 28.49
CA GLY A 165 4.90 16.98 29.91
C GLY A 165 3.68 16.12 30.23
N ALA A 166 2.99 15.59 29.21
CA ALA A 166 1.81 14.75 29.38
C ALA A 166 2.19 13.35 29.86
N VAL A 167 1.50 12.84 30.89
CA VAL A 167 1.66 11.47 31.38
C VAL A 167 0.55 10.60 30.78
N LEU A 168 0.94 9.52 30.10
CA LEU A 168 -0.01 8.55 29.58
C LEU A 168 -0.76 7.89 30.74
N LYS A 169 -2.10 8.04 30.77
CA LYS A 169 -2.90 7.34 31.77
C LYS A 169 -3.04 5.87 31.37
N PRO A 170 -3.13 4.95 32.35
CA PRO A 170 -3.40 3.54 32.06
C PRO A 170 -4.68 3.39 31.22
N GLY A 171 -4.58 2.78 30.04
CA GLY A 171 -5.70 2.59 29.12
C GLY A 171 -5.89 3.67 28.05
N GLU A 172 -5.06 4.73 28.05
CA GLU A 172 -5.11 5.77 27.03
C GLU A 172 -4.23 5.41 25.81
N ALA A 173 -4.74 5.66 24.61
CA ALA A 173 -4.00 5.42 23.37
C ALA A 173 -2.90 6.47 23.18
N LEU A 174 -1.74 6.03 22.70
CA LEU A 174 -0.63 6.90 22.37
C LEU A 174 -0.97 7.70 21.09
N ASN A 175 -1.24 8.99 21.25
CA ASN A 175 -1.64 9.87 20.15
C ASN A 175 -0.46 10.72 19.68
N CYS A 176 -0.36 10.90 18.36
CA CYS A 176 0.62 11.75 17.70
C CYS A 176 -0.09 12.74 16.78
N LEU A 177 0.36 13.99 16.79
CA LEU A 177 -0.21 15.09 16.01
C LEU A 177 0.79 15.61 14.98
N GLY A 178 0.27 15.98 13.81
CA GLY A 178 1.02 16.54 12.70
C GLY A 178 1.55 15.51 11.69
N GLY A 179 2.07 16.02 10.58
CA GLY A 179 2.64 15.22 9.49
C GLY A 179 3.86 14.39 9.90
N GLU A 180 4.59 14.84 10.92
CA GLU A 180 5.81 14.18 11.40
C GLU A 180 5.59 12.76 11.90
N CYS A 181 4.37 12.43 12.38
CA CYS A 181 4.01 11.11 12.89
C CYS A 181 4.18 9.99 11.86
N PHE A 182 3.93 10.29 10.58
CA PHE A 182 3.96 9.33 9.49
C PHE A 182 5.03 9.63 8.44
N ARG A 183 5.67 10.80 8.50
CA ARG A 183 6.66 11.26 7.52
C ARG A 183 7.74 10.24 7.24
N LEU A 184 8.48 9.82 8.26
CA LEU A 184 9.60 8.90 8.07
C LEU A 184 9.13 7.51 7.64
N SER A 185 8.02 7.02 8.20
CA SER A 185 7.41 5.74 7.82
C SER A 185 7.11 5.70 6.32
N PHE A 186 6.45 6.73 5.80
CA PHE A 186 6.03 6.77 4.40
C PHE A 186 7.18 7.08 3.45
N ILE A 187 8.23 7.79 3.88
CA ILE A 187 9.49 7.89 3.09
C ILE A 187 10.12 6.51 2.92
N VAL A 188 10.23 5.73 4.00
CA VAL A 188 10.78 4.36 3.95
C VAL A 188 9.91 3.47 3.07
N ILE A 189 8.58 3.54 3.20
CA ILE A 189 7.66 2.78 2.36
C ILE A 189 7.83 3.17 0.88
N THR A 190 7.93 4.46 0.54
CA THR A 190 8.17 4.89 -0.85
C THR A 190 9.47 4.31 -1.40
N VAL A 191 10.55 4.27 -0.61
CA VAL A 191 11.82 3.65 -1.03
C VAL A 191 11.65 2.15 -1.27
N VAL A 192 10.98 1.43 -0.38
CA VAL A 192 10.71 -0.01 -0.53
C VAL A 192 9.84 -0.29 -1.76
N VAL A 193 8.80 0.52 -1.99
CA VAL A 193 7.91 0.41 -3.15
C VAL A 193 8.68 0.70 -4.45
N SER A 194 9.54 1.72 -4.46
CA SER A 194 10.39 2.05 -5.61
C SER A 194 11.36 0.91 -5.93
N PHE A 195 11.96 0.29 -4.90
CA PHE A 195 12.73 -0.94 -5.07
C PHE A 195 11.87 -2.07 -5.66
N GLY A 196 10.65 -2.26 -5.16
CA GLY A 196 9.66 -3.18 -5.71
C GLY A 196 9.39 -2.96 -7.20
N THR A 197 9.27 -1.71 -7.64
CA THR A 197 9.13 -1.34 -9.07
C THR A 197 10.35 -1.75 -9.89
N VAL A 198 11.56 -1.57 -9.36
CA VAL A 198 12.79 -1.99 -10.06
C VAL A 198 12.85 -3.51 -10.17
N VAL A 199 12.52 -4.23 -9.09
CA VAL A 199 12.46 -5.69 -9.06
C VAL A 199 11.39 -6.22 -10.03
N SER A 200 10.22 -5.58 -10.10
CA SER A 200 9.12 -6.03 -10.97
C SER A 200 9.45 -5.88 -12.45
N ARG A 201 10.34 -4.96 -12.84
CA ARG A 201 10.78 -4.82 -14.25
C ARG A 201 11.45 -6.07 -14.79
N VAL A 202 12.10 -6.87 -13.93
CA VAL A 202 12.72 -8.15 -14.33
C VAL A 202 11.68 -9.16 -14.82
N LEU A 203 10.41 -9.00 -14.43
CA LEU A 203 9.31 -9.87 -14.86
C LEU A 203 8.70 -9.44 -16.21
N ILE A 204 9.13 -8.33 -16.79
CA ILE A 204 8.65 -7.89 -18.10
C ILE A 204 9.38 -8.76 -19.15
N VAL A 205 8.67 -9.77 -19.62
CA VAL A 205 9.10 -10.76 -20.63
C VAL A 205 8.06 -10.82 -21.73
#